data_AF-A0A2V2UUE4-F1
#
_entry.id   AF-A0A2V2UUE4-F1
#
_cell.length_a   1.000
_cell.length_b   1.000
_cell.length_c   1.000
_cell.angle_alpha   90.00
_cell.angle_beta   90.00
_cell.angle_gamma   90.00
#
_symmetry.space_group_name_H-M   'P 1'
#
loop_
_entity.id
_entity.type
_entity.pdbx_description
1 polymer ?
#
loop_
_entity_poly.entity_id
_entity_poly.type
_entity_poly.pdbx_seq_one_letter_code
_entity_poly.pdbx_strand_id
1 'polypeptide(L)'
;MKGFVAVCMSLAPELLKMRRAKPIHFAWSYDEEVSCLGGMELAEFARDHDVRAEGCIIGEPTGMTVVIAHKGTSHFWVRVRGKAAHSSLALTGESCNAIDYATKLITKLREIAEEYRRNGTRHDFQVPFSTLSTNLISGGNASNTVPAECEFLFEFRALPNETVSKMMQQVRSYVETQLLPAMKAEFEDAEIVITPRDETPSFEGSEEAPFTKLVCAIINNYKVWKIPGCTEAGHYSRIAGAPTVICGPHGGAIHCANEYVPPRSSTSAVSLF
;
A
#
# COMPACT_ATOMS: atom_id res chain seq x y z
N MET A 1 0.14 -11.74 -10.39
CA MET A 1 0.33 -11.17 -11.76
C MET A 1 1.15 -11.97 -12.81
N LYS A 2 1.69 -13.18 -12.56
CA LYS A 2 2.62 -13.86 -13.50
C LYS A 2 2.05 -14.17 -14.90
N GLY A 3 0.72 -14.29 -15.03
CA GLY A 3 0.07 -14.51 -16.33
C GLY A 3 0.31 -13.36 -17.33
N PHE A 4 0.32 -12.11 -16.87
CA PHE A 4 0.61 -10.96 -17.73
C PHE A 4 2.07 -10.97 -18.22
N VAL A 5 3.01 -11.29 -17.33
CA VAL A 5 4.43 -11.46 -17.67
C VAL A 5 4.61 -12.49 -18.79
N ALA A 6 3.92 -13.64 -18.67
CA ALA A 6 3.96 -14.69 -19.69
C ALA A 6 3.46 -14.21 -21.06
N VAL A 7 2.39 -13.40 -21.10
CA VAL A 7 1.86 -12.80 -22.34
C VAL A 7 2.86 -11.84 -22.97
N CYS A 8 3.47 -10.94 -22.17
CA CYS A 8 4.47 -10.01 -22.68
C CYS A 8 5.68 -10.75 -23.28
N MET A 9 6.15 -11.78 -22.56
CA MET A 9 7.31 -12.56 -22.98
C MET A 9 7.02 -13.44 -24.21
N SER A 10 5.81 -13.97 -24.36
CA SER A 10 5.44 -14.73 -25.56
C SER A 10 5.39 -13.87 -26.81
N LEU A 11 5.09 -12.57 -26.67
CA LEU A 11 5.04 -11.60 -27.77
C LEU A 11 6.40 -10.99 -28.13
N ALA A 12 7.44 -11.16 -27.31
CA ALA A 12 8.75 -10.59 -27.56
C ALA A 12 9.30 -10.87 -28.99
N PRO A 13 9.21 -12.09 -29.54
CA PRO A 13 9.65 -12.37 -30.91
C PRO A 13 8.86 -11.62 -31.99
N GLU A 14 7.57 -11.40 -31.78
CA GLU A 14 6.70 -10.67 -32.70
C GLU A 14 7.00 -9.18 -32.62
N LEU A 15 7.07 -8.64 -31.40
CA LEU A 15 7.43 -7.25 -31.14
C LEU A 15 8.78 -6.89 -31.78
N LEU A 16 9.78 -7.78 -31.73
CA LEU A 16 11.09 -7.59 -32.35
C LEU A 16 11.06 -7.53 -33.88
N LYS A 17 10.09 -8.21 -34.52
CA LYS A 17 9.90 -8.18 -35.99
C LYS A 17 9.10 -6.96 -36.45
N MET A 18 8.30 -6.36 -35.57
CA MET A 18 7.49 -5.20 -35.91
C MET A 18 8.36 -3.98 -36.23
N ARG A 19 8.00 -3.25 -37.29
CA ARG A 19 8.55 -1.91 -37.54
C ARG A 19 7.97 -0.95 -36.51
N ARG A 20 8.70 -0.73 -35.42
CA ARG A 20 8.26 0.13 -34.31
C ARG A 20 8.64 1.58 -34.57
N ALA A 21 7.69 2.49 -34.34
CA ALA A 21 7.96 3.93 -34.33
C ALA A 21 8.58 4.39 -33.00
N LYS A 22 8.37 3.64 -31.91
CA LYS A 22 8.81 3.94 -30.54
C LYS A 22 9.23 2.66 -29.82
N PRO A 23 10.13 2.71 -28.83
CA PRO A 23 10.54 1.53 -28.06
C PRO A 23 9.39 0.99 -27.20
N ILE A 24 9.45 -0.31 -26.90
CA ILE A 24 8.62 -0.96 -25.88
C ILE A 24 9.59 -1.42 -24.79
N HIS A 25 9.31 -1.04 -23.55
CA HIS A 25 10.11 -1.43 -22.39
C HIS A 25 9.34 -2.45 -21.58
N PHE A 26 10.01 -3.54 -21.20
CA PHE A 26 9.52 -4.44 -20.16
C PHE A 26 10.20 -4.09 -18.84
N ALA A 27 9.40 -3.71 -17.85
CA ALA A 27 9.84 -3.37 -16.50
C ALA A 27 9.39 -4.48 -15.56
N TRP A 28 10.31 -5.37 -15.18
CA TRP A 28 10.03 -6.48 -14.28
C TRP A 28 10.50 -6.15 -12.87
N SER A 29 9.54 -5.83 -12.00
CA SER A 29 9.77 -5.54 -10.58
C SER A 29 9.76 -6.82 -9.73
N TYR A 30 10.03 -6.63 -8.44
CA TYR A 30 9.93 -7.63 -7.39
C TYR A 30 9.29 -6.98 -6.14
N ASP A 31 8.92 -7.78 -5.16
CA ASP A 31 8.34 -7.35 -3.87
C ASP A 31 6.98 -6.63 -3.93
N GLU A 32 6.25 -6.65 -5.05
CA GLU A 32 4.89 -6.06 -5.15
C GLU A 32 3.97 -6.55 -4.01
N GLU A 33 3.94 -7.87 -3.77
CA GLU A 33 3.10 -8.52 -2.76
C GLU A 33 3.50 -8.24 -1.30
N VAL A 34 4.57 -7.47 -1.07
CA VAL A 34 5.14 -7.22 0.27
C VAL A 34 5.32 -5.73 0.54
N SER A 35 5.96 -4.98 -0.37
CA SER A 35 6.36 -3.59 -0.17
C SER A 35 6.29 -2.70 -1.42
N CYS A 36 6.20 -3.28 -2.63
CA CYS A 36 6.32 -2.58 -3.91
C CYS A 36 7.66 -1.84 -4.11
N LEU A 37 8.72 -2.23 -3.39
CA LEU A 37 10.03 -1.58 -3.48
C LEU A 37 10.64 -1.66 -4.88
N GLY A 38 10.55 -2.82 -5.54
CA GLY A 38 11.11 -3.02 -6.88
C GLY A 38 10.48 -2.09 -7.93
N GLY A 39 9.17 -1.85 -7.86
CA GLY A 39 8.49 -0.88 -8.73
C GLY A 39 8.92 0.56 -8.47
N MET A 40 9.19 0.93 -7.21
CA MET A 40 9.76 2.23 -6.88
C MET A 40 11.15 2.40 -7.49
N GLU A 41 12.04 1.43 -7.30
CA GLU A 41 13.41 1.45 -7.85
C GLU A 41 13.42 1.56 -9.38
N LEU A 42 12.53 0.82 -10.06
CA LEU A 42 12.39 0.91 -11.52
C LEU A 42 11.83 2.27 -11.98
N ALA A 43 10.89 2.85 -11.25
CA ALA A 43 10.35 4.16 -11.58
C ALA A 43 11.41 5.27 -11.37
N GLU A 44 12.24 5.16 -10.32
CA GLU A 44 13.38 6.06 -10.09
C GLU A 44 14.45 5.88 -11.17
N PHE A 45 14.78 4.64 -11.52
CA PHE A 45 15.69 4.35 -12.62
C PHE A 45 15.22 4.99 -13.93
N ALA A 46 13.93 4.84 -14.26
CA ALA A 46 13.34 5.43 -15.46
C ALA A 46 13.43 6.97 -15.46
N ARG A 47 13.13 7.62 -14.32
CA ARG A 47 13.31 9.07 -14.14
C ARG A 47 14.76 9.48 -14.33
N ASP A 48 15.69 8.80 -13.66
CA ASP A 48 17.10 9.18 -13.59
C ASP A 48 17.85 8.95 -14.91
N HIS A 49 17.34 8.06 -15.76
CA HIS A 49 17.87 7.77 -17.11
C HIS A 49 17.03 8.36 -18.25
N ASP A 50 16.08 9.25 -17.95
CA ASP A 50 15.17 9.90 -18.91
C ASP A 50 14.43 8.90 -19.84
N VAL A 51 14.06 7.73 -19.29
CA VAL A 51 13.24 6.73 -19.98
C VAL A 51 11.79 7.22 -20.00
N ARG A 52 11.43 7.93 -21.07
CA ARG A 52 10.08 8.48 -21.25
C ARG A 52 9.16 7.50 -21.96
N ALA A 53 8.17 6.99 -21.23
CA ALA A 53 7.09 6.20 -21.80
C ALA A 53 5.87 7.09 -22.08
N GLU A 54 5.27 6.94 -23.26
CA GLU A 54 3.98 7.59 -23.57
C GLU A 54 2.78 6.90 -22.90
N GLY A 55 3.05 5.75 -22.30
CA GLY A 55 2.07 4.91 -21.63
C GLY A 55 2.74 3.79 -20.84
N CYS A 56 2.21 3.48 -19.67
CA CYS A 56 2.63 2.39 -18.81
C CYS A 56 1.41 1.52 -18.46
N ILE A 57 1.49 0.22 -18.74
CA ILE A 57 0.44 -0.75 -18.40
C ILE A 57 0.95 -1.60 -17.23
N ILE A 58 0.28 -1.50 -16.09
CA ILE A 58 0.53 -2.36 -14.93
C ILE A 58 -0.35 -3.61 -15.06
N GLY A 59 0.31 -4.76 -15.14
CA GLY A 59 -0.26 -6.05 -15.56
C GLY A 59 -1.08 -6.81 -14.53
N GLU A 60 -1.96 -6.15 -13.78
CA GLU A 60 -2.78 -6.82 -12.75
C GLU A 60 -3.92 -7.65 -13.32
N PRO A 61 -4.44 -8.65 -12.58
CA PRO A 61 -5.50 -9.53 -13.06
C PRO A 61 -6.88 -8.88 -13.08
N THR A 62 -7.05 -7.81 -13.83
CA THR A 62 -8.29 -7.00 -13.88
C THR A 62 -9.36 -7.56 -14.82
N GLY A 63 -9.08 -8.68 -15.49
CA GLY A 63 -10.02 -9.27 -16.43
C GLY A 63 -10.25 -8.42 -17.67
N MET A 64 -9.19 -7.79 -18.18
CA MET A 64 -9.25 -6.88 -19.34
C MET A 64 -10.24 -5.74 -19.12
N THR A 65 -10.32 -5.23 -17.89
CA THR A 65 -11.01 -3.99 -17.57
C THR A 65 -9.99 -3.00 -17.05
N VAL A 66 -9.98 -1.78 -17.60
CA VAL A 66 -9.01 -0.76 -17.21
C VAL A 66 -9.31 -0.29 -15.80
N VAL A 67 -8.31 -0.33 -14.93
CA VAL A 67 -8.36 0.27 -13.59
C VAL A 67 -7.56 1.58 -13.63
N ILE A 68 -8.20 2.67 -13.22
CA ILE A 68 -7.64 4.02 -13.26
C ILE A 68 -7.34 4.60 -11.88
N ALA A 69 -7.70 3.92 -10.80
CA ALA A 69 -7.36 4.41 -9.47
C ALA A 69 -7.24 3.27 -8.46
N HIS A 70 -6.37 3.48 -7.48
CA HIS A 70 -6.28 2.64 -6.29
C HIS A 70 -5.82 3.44 -5.06
N LYS A 71 -6.07 2.89 -3.87
CA LYS A 71 -5.60 3.50 -2.62
C LYS A 71 -4.10 3.29 -2.45
N GLY A 72 -3.47 4.18 -1.70
CA GLY A 72 -2.10 3.97 -1.22
C GLY A 72 -2.11 3.07 -0.01
N THR A 73 -0.96 2.50 0.32
CA THR A 73 -0.73 1.71 1.54
C THR A 73 0.47 2.28 2.26
N SER A 74 0.41 2.33 3.60
CA SER A 74 1.55 2.75 4.41
C SER A 74 1.54 2.02 5.73
N HIS A 75 2.62 1.32 6.03
CA HIS A 75 2.78 0.52 7.22
C HIS A 75 3.77 1.16 8.19
N PHE A 76 3.45 1.10 9.47
CA PHE A 76 4.29 1.67 10.53
C PHE A 76 4.42 0.68 11.69
N TRP A 77 5.66 0.40 12.07
CA TRP A 77 5.98 -0.30 13.31
C TRP A 77 5.98 0.69 14.47
N VAL A 78 5.40 0.27 15.59
CA VAL A 78 5.45 0.99 16.85
C VAL A 78 6.08 0.10 17.90
N ARG A 79 7.14 0.60 18.54
CA ARG A 79 7.77 -0.02 19.70
C ARG A 79 7.51 0.82 20.92
N VAL A 80 6.93 0.21 21.94
CA VAL A 80 6.67 0.82 23.25
C VAL A 80 7.59 0.16 24.26
N ARG A 81 8.44 0.96 24.90
CA ARG A 81 9.35 0.55 25.96
C ARG A 81 8.93 1.18 27.28
N GLY A 82 8.55 0.32 28.22
CA GLY A 82 8.26 0.64 29.61
C GLY A 82 9.29 0.00 30.56
N LYS A 83 8.84 -0.40 31.74
CA LYS A 83 9.69 -0.94 32.81
C LYS A 83 9.04 -2.17 33.44
N ALA A 84 9.77 -3.29 33.41
CA ALA A 84 9.32 -4.53 34.03
C ALA A 84 9.43 -4.47 35.55
N ALA A 85 8.47 -5.10 36.21
CA ALA A 85 8.43 -5.34 37.64
C ALA A 85 7.61 -6.60 37.91
N HIS A 86 7.66 -7.13 39.14
CA HIS A 86 6.68 -8.14 39.56
C HIS A 86 5.27 -7.56 39.39
N SER A 87 4.30 -8.33 38.88
CA SER A 87 2.98 -7.81 38.55
C SER A 87 2.22 -7.21 39.75
N SER A 88 2.57 -7.59 40.99
CA SER A 88 2.04 -6.98 42.21
C SER A 88 2.49 -5.53 42.45
N LEU A 89 3.50 -5.06 41.71
CA LEU A 89 4.01 -3.69 41.75
C LEU A 89 3.43 -2.83 40.61
N ALA A 90 2.47 -3.36 39.85
CA ALA A 90 1.77 -2.60 38.82
C ALA A 90 1.18 -1.30 39.40
N LEU A 91 1.23 -0.22 38.62
CA LEU A 91 0.78 1.13 39.00
C LEU A 91 1.55 1.77 40.17
N THR A 92 2.73 1.25 40.51
CA THR A 92 3.71 1.92 41.37
C THR A 92 4.80 2.57 40.53
N GLY A 93 5.62 3.45 41.13
CA GLY A 93 6.81 4.03 40.48
C GLY A 93 7.91 3.02 40.12
N GLU A 94 7.70 1.73 40.38
CA GLU A 94 8.63 0.66 40.02
C GLU A 94 8.34 0.03 38.65
N SER A 95 7.20 0.35 38.03
CA SER A 95 6.75 -0.30 36.79
C SER A 95 6.21 0.70 35.77
N CYS A 96 6.29 0.36 34.48
CA CYS A 96 5.57 1.06 33.42
C CYS A 96 5.14 0.03 32.37
N ASN A 97 3.84 -0.17 32.20
CA ASN A 97 3.30 -1.27 31.41
C ASN A 97 3.22 -0.94 29.91
N ALA A 98 4.13 -1.51 29.11
CA ALA A 98 4.18 -1.26 27.67
C ALA A 98 2.92 -1.72 26.92
N ILE A 99 2.25 -2.79 27.37
CA ILE A 99 1.02 -3.27 26.73
C ILE A 99 -0.13 -2.28 26.96
N ASP A 100 -0.25 -1.72 28.15
CA ASP A 100 -1.33 -0.76 28.46
C ASP A 100 -1.18 0.51 27.61
N TYR A 101 0.04 1.03 27.50
CA TYR A 101 0.33 2.20 26.67
C TYR A 101 0.19 1.93 25.16
N ALA A 102 0.59 0.75 24.68
CA ALA A 102 0.30 0.33 23.31
C ALA A 102 -1.22 0.24 23.06
N THR A 103 -2.00 -0.29 24.00
CA THR A 103 -3.46 -0.39 23.90
C THR A 103 -4.14 0.97 23.85
N LYS A 104 -3.65 1.96 24.61
CA LYS A 104 -4.12 3.35 24.51
C LYS A 104 -3.88 3.92 23.11
N LEU A 105 -2.70 3.69 22.54
CA LEU A 105 -2.39 4.14 21.18
C LEU A 105 -3.25 3.43 20.13
N ILE A 106 -3.46 2.12 20.26
CA ILE A 106 -4.34 1.34 19.36
C ILE A 106 -5.79 1.84 19.44
N THR A 107 -6.28 2.14 20.64
CA THR A 107 -7.59 2.77 20.82
C THR A 107 -7.64 4.11 20.10
N LYS A 108 -6.59 4.93 20.21
CA LYS A 108 -6.53 6.20 19.48
C LYS A 108 -6.53 6.02 17.96
N LEU A 109 -5.80 5.03 17.45
CA LEU A 109 -5.82 4.68 16.03
C LEU A 109 -7.23 4.31 15.58
N ARG A 110 -7.98 3.57 16.40
CA ARG A 110 -9.39 3.26 16.12
C ARG A 110 -10.27 4.50 16.07
N GLU A 111 -10.11 5.44 17.01
CA GLU A 111 -10.84 6.71 17.00
C GLU A 111 -10.56 7.53 15.72
N ILE A 112 -9.29 7.61 15.32
CA ILE A 112 -8.89 8.28 14.07
C ILE A 112 -9.56 7.60 12.88
N ALA A 113 -9.54 6.27 12.80
CA ALA A 113 -10.20 5.53 11.73
C ALA A 113 -11.71 5.82 11.65
N GLU A 114 -12.38 5.91 12.79
CA GLU A 114 -13.81 6.22 12.88
C GLU A 114 -14.13 7.67 12.51
N GLU A 115 -13.22 8.60 12.79
CA GLU A 115 -13.31 9.99 12.35
C GLU A 115 -13.19 10.10 10.83
N TYR A 116 -12.22 9.43 10.21
CA TYR A 116 -12.11 9.37 8.74
C TYR A 116 -13.36 8.73 8.10
N ARG A 117 -13.91 7.67 8.71
CA ARG A 117 -15.16 7.07 8.28
C ARG A 117 -16.34 8.04 8.35
N ARG A 118 -16.45 8.85 9.41
CA ARG A 118 -17.58 9.79 9.60
C ARG A 118 -17.41 11.06 8.76
N ASN A 119 -16.25 11.70 8.86
CA ASN A 119 -16.04 13.08 8.43
C ASN A 119 -14.86 13.25 7.44
N GLY A 120 -14.11 12.18 7.14
CA GLY A 120 -13.00 12.23 6.19
C GLY A 120 -13.43 12.48 4.75
N THR A 121 -12.46 12.65 3.87
CA THR A 121 -12.71 12.84 2.44
C THR A 121 -13.42 11.62 1.85
N ARG A 122 -14.16 11.84 0.76
CA ARG A 122 -14.79 10.77 0.00
C ARG A 122 -14.19 10.64 -1.40
N HIS A 123 -14.17 9.41 -1.87
CA HIS A 123 -13.77 9.05 -3.22
C HIS A 123 -14.64 7.89 -3.72
N ASP A 124 -14.68 7.71 -5.03
CA ASP A 124 -15.50 6.73 -5.76
C ASP A 124 -14.88 5.32 -5.75
N PHE A 125 -14.53 4.84 -4.56
CA PHE A 125 -14.15 3.46 -4.30
C PHE A 125 -15.28 2.73 -3.56
N GLN A 126 -15.31 1.39 -3.62
CA GLN A 126 -16.23 0.57 -2.81
C GLN A 126 -16.16 0.93 -1.31
N VAL A 127 -14.95 1.18 -0.80
CA VAL A 127 -14.73 1.79 0.51
C VAL A 127 -14.35 3.25 0.29
N PRO A 128 -15.28 4.21 0.43
CA PRO A 128 -15.10 5.54 -0.14
C PRO A 128 -14.25 6.49 0.71
N PHE A 129 -13.61 6.02 1.79
CA PHE A 129 -12.80 6.82 2.71
C PHE A 129 -11.46 6.14 2.99
N SER A 130 -10.47 6.88 3.49
CA SER A 130 -9.20 6.31 3.95
C SER A 130 -9.41 5.44 5.19
N THR A 131 -8.77 4.28 5.23
CA THR A 131 -8.90 3.35 6.34
C THR A 131 -7.61 3.28 7.15
N LEU A 132 -7.75 2.95 8.42
CA LEU A 132 -6.65 2.70 9.34
C LEU A 132 -6.95 1.44 10.14
N SER A 133 -5.95 0.56 10.28
CA SER A 133 -6.10 -0.70 11.00
C SER A 133 -4.80 -1.07 11.73
N THR A 134 -4.93 -1.65 12.93
CA THR A 134 -3.81 -2.33 13.60
C THR A 134 -3.86 -3.80 13.21
N ASN A 135 -2.79 -4.32 12.65
CA ASN A 135 -2.78 -5.61 11.98
C ASN A 135 -1.97 -6.67 12.73
N LEU A 136 -0.96 -6.27 13.53
CA LEU A 136 -0.12 -7.17 14.33
C LEU A 136 0.14 -6.55 15.70
N ILE A 137 0.23 -7.36 16.75
CA ILE A 137 0.65 -6.95 18.09
C ILE A 137 1.37 -8.10 18.80
N SER A 138 2.43 -7.79 19.55
CA SER A 138 3.13 -8.71 20.43
C SER A 138 3.70 -7.96 21.63
N GLY A 139 3.57 -8.51 22.84
CA GLY A 139 4.09 -7.86 24.04
C GLY A 139 4.00 -8.76 25.27
N GLY A 140 4.88 -8.50 26.24
CA GLY A 140 5.02 -9.30 27.45
C GLY A 140 5.76 -10.62 27.24
N ASN A 141 6.27 -11.18 28.34
CA ASN A 141 7.07 -12.40 28.35
C ASN A 141 6.68 -13.41 29.45
N ALA A 142 5.97 -12.97 30.50
CA ALA A 142 5.52 -13.81 31.60
C ALA A 142 4.23 -13.25 32.24
N SER A 143 3.38 -14.12 32.78
CA SER A 143 2.07 -13.76 33.35
C SER A 143 2.15 -13.00 34.69
N ASN A 144 3.28 -13.09 35.38
CA ASN A 144 3.53 -12.46 36.68
C ASN A 144 4.51 -11.27 36.60
N THR A 145 4.71 -10.71 35.41
CA THR A 145 5.62 -9.60 35.17
C THR A 145 4.88 -8.47 34.44
N VAL A 146 5.05 -7.23 34.89
CA VAL A 146 4.61 -6.05 34.12
C VAL A 146 5.43 -6.00 32.82
N PRO A 147 4.80 -6.01 31.63
CA PRO A 147 5.50 -5.99 30.36
C PRO A 147 6.36 -4.72 30.17
N ALA A 148 7.66 -4.89 29.95
CA ALA A 148 8.55 -3.80 29.57
C ALA A 148 8.48 -3.46 28.08
N GLU A 149 8.01 -4.37 27.23
CA GLU A 149 8.05 -4.21 25.78
C GLU A 149 6.73 -4.64 25.14
N CYS A 150 6.29 -3.86 24.16
CA CYS A 150 5.19 -4.17 23.26
C CYS A 150 5.50 -3.57 21.88
N GLU A 151 5.32 -4.36 20.83
CA GLU A 151 5.46 -3.95 19.44
C GLU A 151 4.15 -4.22 18.70
N PHE A 152 3.74 -3.30 17.84
CA PHE A 152 2.58 -3.50 16.97
C PHE A 152 2.76 -2.82 15.61
N LEU A 153 2.05 -3.32 14.60
CA LEU A 153 2.04 -2.78 13.24
C LEU A 153 0.65 -2.23 12.93
N PHE A 154 0.59 -1.01 12.39
CA PHE A 154 -0.64 -0.47 11.82
C PHE A 154 -0.44 -0.02 10.36
N GLU A 155 -1.55 0.02 9.62
CA GLU A 155 -1.62 0.37 8.21
C GLU A 155 -2.56 1.56 8.02
N PHE A 156 -2.17 2.52 7.17
CA PHE A 156 -3.06 3.46 6.52
C PHE A 156 -3.32 3.03 5.07
N ARG A 157 -4.58 3.06 4.64
CA ARG A 157 -4.93 3.08 3.21
C ARG A 157 -5.46 4.42 2.80
N ALA A 158 -4.59 5.24 2.22
CA ALA A 158 -4.88 6.62 1.87
C ALA A 158 -5.62 6.73 0.53
N LEU A 159 -6.62 7.59 0.46
CA LEU A 159 -7.21 8.04 -0.80
C LEU A 159 -6.21 8.87 -1.63
N PRO A 160 -6.37 8.96 -2.96
CA PRO A 160 -5.51 9.77 -3.85
C PRO A 160 -5.37 11.24 -3.47
N ASN A 161 -6.41 11.83 -2.89
CA ASN A 161 -6.47 13.23 -2.46
C ASN A 161 -6.07 13.46 -1.00
N GLU A 162 -5.61 12.42 -0.30
CA GLU A 162 -5.15 12.52 1.08
C GLU A 162 -3.65 12.23 1.18
N THR A 163 -3.05 12.66 2.29
CA THR A 163 -1.62 12.48 2.56
C THR A 163 -1.44 11.75 3.88
N VAL A 164 -0.62 10.72 3.86
CA VAL A 164 -0.30 9.89 5.03
C VAL A 164 0.34 10.72 6.13
N SER A 165 1.12 11.75 5.76
CA SER A 165 1.74 12.68 6.70
C SER A 165 0.73 13.37 7.62
N LYS A 166 -0.44 13.80 7.11
CA LYS A 166 -1.50 14.42 7.92
C LYS A 166 -2.12 13.43 8.91
N MET A 167 -2.36 12.20 8.46
CA MET A 167 -2.87 11.12 9.32
C MET A 167 -1.86 10.79 10.43
N MET A 168 -0.59 10.62 10.05
CA MET A 168 0.52 10.36 10.97
C MET A 168 0.75 11.49 11.97
N GLN A 169 0.49 12.74 11.59
CA GLN A 169 0.60 13.88 12.51
C GLN A 169 -0.37 13.76 13.69
N GLN A 170 -1.60 13.25 13.47
CA GLN A 170 -2.56 13.02 14.56
C GLN A 170 -2.05 11.95 15.53
N VAL A 171 -1.44 10.88 15.00
CA VAL A 171 -0.84 9.80 15.80
C VAL A 171 0.34 10.33 16.62
N ARG A 172 1.28 11.02 15.98
CA ARG A 172 2.47 11.60 16.64
C ARG A 172 2.07 12.60 17.72
N SER A 173 1.11 13.49 17.43
CA SER A 173 0.60 14.45 18.40
C SER A 173 0.03 13.78 19.65
N TYR A 174 -0.72 12.69 19.51
CA TYR A 174 -1.23 11.95 20.66
C TYR A 174 -0.10 11.29 21.47
N VAL A 175 0.91 10.72 20.80
CA VAL A 175 2.09 10.16 21.46
C VAL A 175 2.85 11.23 22.25
N GLU A 176 3.18 12.34 21.59
CA GLU A 176 4.02 13.40 22.15
C GLU A 176 3.34 14.18 23.27
N THR A 177 2.03 14.42 23.15
CA THR A 177 1.30 15.28 24.11
C THR A 177 0.60 14.51 25.21
N GLN A 178 0.29 13.23 25.03
CA GLN A 178 -0.48 12.44 25.99
C GLN A 178 0.29 11.22 26.51
N LEU A 179 0.73 10.32 25.62
CA LEU A 179 1.26 9.03 26.06
C LEU A 179 2.67 9.12 26.64
N LEU A 180 3.61 9.72 25.90
CA LEU A 180 5.01 9.77 26.32
C LEU A 180 5.20 10.54 27.64
N PRO A 181 4.54 11.70 27.88
CA PRO A 181 4.60 12.36 29.18
C PRO A 181 4.06 11.49 30.32
N ALA A 182 2.95 10.78 30.11
CA ALA A 182 2.35 9.89 31.11
C ALA A 182 3.28 8.69 31.41
N MET A 183 3.87 8.08 30.39
CA MET A 183 4.86 7.01 30.58
C MET A 183 6.09 7.50 31.32
N LYS A 184 6.60 8.69 30.99
CA LYS A 184 7.79 9.26 31.64
C LYS A 184 7.58 9.60 33.11
N ALA A 185 6.33 9.84 33.53
CA ALA A 185 5.99 10.00 34.94
C ALA A 185 6.09 8.67 35.72
N GLU A 186 5.91 7.52 35.06
CA GLU A 186 6.08 6.19 35.65
C GLU A 186 7.53 5.68 35.52
N PHE A 187 8.19 5.97 34.40
CA PHE A 187 9.55 5.53 34.09
C PHE A 187 10.26 6.54 33.17
N GLU A 188 11.29 7.21 33.67
CA GLU A 188 12.00 8.29 32.95
C GLU A 188 12.53 7.89 31.56
N ASP A 189 13.04 6.66 31.42
CA ASP A 189 13.57 6.14 30.14
C ASP A 189 12.50 5.49 29.25
N ALA A 190 11.21 5.68 29.56
CA ALA A 190 10.13 5.20 28.72
C ALA A 190 10.19 5.82 27.32
N GLU A 191 9.84 5.01 26.32
CA GLU A 191 9.99 5.37 24.92
C GLU A 191 8.84 4.83 24.07
N ILE A 192 8.42 5.63 23.07
CA ILE A 192 7.55 5.18 21.99
C ILE A 192 8.24 5.56 20.68
N VAL A 193 8.65 4.57 19.90
CA VAL A 193 9.27 4.76 18.58
C VAL A 193 8.30 4.33 17.49
N ILE A 194 8.03 5.22 16.53
CA ILE A 194 7.23 4.90 15.34
C ILE A 194 8.12 4.96 14.10
N THR A 195 8.29 3.82 13.43
CA THR A 195 9.18 3.66 12.28
C THR A 195 8.36 3.28 11.04
N PRO A 196 8.51 3.99 9.90
CA PRO A 196 7.90 3.55 8.65
C PRO A 196 8.47 2.20 8.23
N ARG A 197 7.63 1.31 7.71
CA ARG A 197 8.02 0.00 7.18
C ARG A 197 8.08 0.03 5.66
N ASP A 198 6.96 0.35 5.04
CA ASP A 198 6.80 0.41 3.59
C ASP A 198 5.65 1.39 3.24
N GLU A 199 5.75 2.01 2.06
CA GLU A 199 4.75 2.93 1.54
C GLU A 199 4.62 2.77 0.02
N THR A 200 3.40 2.53 -0.43
CA THR A 200 3.03 2.52 -1.84
C THR A 200 2.05 3.66 -2.10
N PRO A 201 2.39 4.63 -2.97
CA PRO A 201 1.52 5.77 -3.25
C PRO A 201 0.17 5.35 -3.84
N SER A 202 -0.87 6.10 -3.52
CA SER A 202 -2.14 6.03 -4.23
C SER A 202 -1.99 6.45 -5.69
N PHE A 203 -2.85 5.89 -6.55
CA PHE A 203 -2.89 6.19 -7.97
C PHE A 203 -4.24 6.78 -8.36
N GLU A 204 -4.21 7.84 -9.16
CA GLU A 204 -5.37 8.46 -9.81
C GLU A 204 -5.01 8.78 -11.25
N GLY A 205 -5.69 8.13 -12.19
CA GLY A 205 -5.73 8.45 -13.61
C GLY A 205 -7.03 9.15 -13.98
N SER A 206 -7.28 9.27 -15.28
CA SER A 206 -8.51 9.86 -15.79
C SER A 206 -9.06 9.02 -16.94
N GLU A 207 -10.39 8.86 -16.97
CA GLU A 207 -11.12 8.30 -18.12
C GLU A 207 -10.90 9.12 -19.39
N GLU A 208 -10.69 10.43 -19.22
CA GLU A 208 -10.50 11.36 -20.33
C GLU A 208 -9.06 11.38 -20.86
N ALA A 209 -8.11 10.77 -20.15
CA ALA A 209 -6.71 10.77 -20.56
C ALA A 209 -6.54 10.01 -21.89
N PRO A 210 -5.74 10.54 -22.84
CA PRO A 210 -5.54 9.91 -24.15
C PRO A 210 -5.08 8.45 -24.06
N PHE A 211 -4.16 8.15 -23.13
CA PHE A 211 -3.65 6.79 -22.96
C PHE A 211 -4.73 5.83 -22.43
N THR A 212 -5.56 6.27 -21.47
CA THR A 212 -6.71 5.49 -20.99
C THR A 212 -7.67 5.17 -22.13
N LYS A 213 -8.05 6.17 -22.93
CA LYS A 213 -8.96 5.97 -24.08
C LYS A 213 -8.37 5.02 -25.12
N LEU A 214 -7.07 5.14 -25.38
CA LEU A 214 -6.37 4.25 -26.30
C LEU A 214 -6.45 2.79 -25.82
N VAL A 215 -6.13 2.53 -24.54
CA VAL A 215 -6.18 1.17 -23.99
C VAL A 215 -7.61 0.62 -24.00
N CYS A 216 -8.61 1.43 -23.60
CA CYS A 216 -10.02 1.06 -23.68
C CYS A 216 -10.47 0.70 -25.10
N ALA A 217 -10.00 1.45 -26.11
CA ALA A 217 -10.31 1.18 -27.51
C ALA A 217 -9.65 -0.12 -28.01
N ILE A 218 -8.39 -0.36 -27.65
CA ILE A 218 -7.63 -1.56 -28.01
C ILE A 218 -8.31 -2.84 -27.48
N ILE A 219 -8.76 -2.81 -26.22
CA ILE A 219 -9.45 -3.95 -25.59
C ILE A 219 -10.95 -4.01 -25.92
N ASN A 220 -11.47 -3.01 -26.63
CA ASN A 220 -12.90 -2.82 -26.93
C ASN A 220 -13.80 -2.88 -25.68
N ASN A 221 -13.36 -2.24 -24.59
CA ASN A 221 -14.09 -2.13 -23.33
C ASN A 221 -13.84 -0.73 -22.74
N TYR A 222 -14.89 0.09 -22.72
CA TYR A 222 -14.83 1.48 -22.23
C TYR A 222 -15.20 1.62 -20.76
N LYS A 223 -15.51 0.51 -20.07
CA LYS A 223 -15.71 0.54 -18.63
C LYS A 223 -14.36 0.68 -17.94
N VAL A 224 -14.27 1.62 -17.00
CA VAL A 224 -13.14 1.70 -16.08
C VAL A 224 -13.55 1.33 -14.67
N TRP A 225 -12.59 0.86 -13.89
CA TRP A 225 -12.73 0.54 -12.47
C TRP A 225 -11.79 1.37 -11.60
N LYS A 226 -12.15 1.44 -10.33
CA LYS A 226 -11.34 1.98 -9.24
C LYS A 226 -11.34 0.91 -8.15
N ILE A 227 -10.17 0.52 -7.66
CA ILE A 227 -10.04 -0.61 -6.74
C ILE A 227 -9.58 -0.15 -5.35
N PRO A 228 -10.05 -0.76 -4.25
CA PRO A 228 -9.60 -0.43 -2.91
C PRO A 228 -8.22 -1.01 -2.57
N GLY A 229 -7.67 -1.84 -3.46
CA GLY A 229 -6.34 -2.44 -3.36
C GLY A 229 -5.21 -1.43 -3.57
N CYS A 230 -3.99 -1.95 -3.72
CA CYS A 230 -2.80 -1.20 -4.11
C CYS A 230 -2.08 -1.95 -5.23
N THR A 231 -1.31 -1.22 -6.04
CA THR A 231 -0.43 -1.74 -7.10
C THR A 231 0.75 -0.79 -7.24
N GLU A 232 1.74 -1.14 -8.06
CA GLU A 232 2.88 -0.26 -8.34
C GLU A 232 2.54 0.97 -9.22
N ALA A 233 1.31 1.11 -9.73
CA ALA A 233 0.92 2.22 -10.62
C ALA A 233 1.18 3.60 -10.01
N GLY A 234 1.06 3.73 -8.68
CA GLY A 234 1.38 4.96 -7.96
C GLY A 234 2.83 5.40 -8.14
N HIS A 235 3.79 4.47 -8.20
CA HIS A 235 5.21 4.77 -8.42
C HIS A 235 5.48 5.25 -9.85
N TYR A 236 5.03 4.49 -10.86
CA TYR A 236 5.26 4.86 -12.26
C TYR A 236 4.58 6.18 -12.66
N SER A 237 3.37 6.42 -12.17
CA SER A 237 2.66 7.68 -12.42
C SER A 237 3.34 8.88 -11.74
N ARG A 238 3.71 8.76 -10.46
CA ARG A 238 4.24 9.91 -9.68
C ARG A 238 5.73 10.15 -9.85
N ILE A 239 6.53 9.09 -9.93
CA ILE A 239 8.00 9.18 -9.94
C ILE A 239 8.50 9.27 -11.38
N ALA A 240 8.08 8.35 -12.25
CA ALA A 240 8.50 8.35 -13.65
C ALA A 240 7.67 9.30 -14.53
N GLY A 241 6.52 9.79 -14.03
CA GLY A 241 5.65 10.72 -14.77
C GLY A 241 4.94 10.06 -15.96
N ALA A 242 4.86 8.73 -16.00
CA ALA A 242 4.29 8.01 -17.13
C ALA A 242 2.76 8.00 -17.07
N PRO A 243 2.03 8.31 -18.16
CA PRO A 243 0.60 8.03 -18.26
C PRO A 243 0.36 6.55 -17.98
N THR A 244 -0.35 6.23 -16.91
CA THR A 244 -0.42 4.85 -16.40
C THR A 244 -1.86 4.34 -16.43
N VAL A 245 -2.04 3.05 -16.71
CA VAL A 245 -3.28 2.32 -16.45
C VAL A 245 -2.94 0.95 -15.88
N ILE A 246 -3.88 0.36 -15.15
CA ILE A 246 -3.76 -1.02 -14.68
C ILE A 246 -4.70 -1.88 -15.52
N CYS A 247 -4.15 -2.86 -16.22
CA CYS A 247 -4.93 -3.74 -17.09
C CYS A 247 -4.18 -5.04 -17.35
N GLY A 248 -4.87 -6.17 -17.21
CA GLY A 248 -4.27 -7.47 -17.48
C GLY A 248 -5.28 -8.61 -17.55
N PRO A 249 -4.80 -9.83 -17.82
CA PRO A 249 -5.63 -11.00 -18.02
C PRO A 249 -6.47 -11.29 -16.77
N HIS A 250 -7.69 -11.77 -16.97
CA HIS A 250 -8.48 -12.38 -15.90
C HIS A 250 -7.71 -13.49 -15.17
N GLY A 251 -7.74 -13.43 -13.85
CA GLY A 251 -7.40 -14.52 -12.93
C GLY A 251 -8.39 -14.54 -11.77
N GLY A 252 -8.42 -15.64 -11.03
CA GLY A 252 -9.36 -15.82 -9.91
C GLY A 252 -8.71 -16.50 -8.71
N ALA A 253 -9.38 -16.41 -7.56
CA ALA A 253 -8.88 -16.89 -6.27
C ALA A 253 -7.50 -16.29 -5.89
N ILE A 254 -7.31 -15.00 -6.20
CA ILE A 254 -6.12 -14.23 -5.87
C ILE A 254 -5.86 -14.33 -4.34
N HIS A 255 -4.65 -14.75 -3.97
CA HIS A 255 -4.19 -14.96 -2.59
C HIS A 255 -4.92 -16.08 -1.82
N CYS A 256 -5.61 -16.96 -2.55
CA CYS A 256 -6.37 -18.08 -1.98
C CYS A 256 -5.94 -19.42 -2.59
N ALA A 257 -6.37 -20.51 -1.97
CA ALA A 257 -6.20 -21.84 -2.56
C ALA A 257 -6.88 -21.92 -3.94
N ASN A 258 -6.23 -22.63 -4.87
CA ASN A 258 -6.66 -22.79 -6.25
C ASN A 258 -6.67 -21.49 -7.07
N GLU A 259 -5.74 -20.57 -6.83
CA GLU A 259 -5.48 -19.42 -7.72
C GLU A 259 -5.27 -19.89 -9.17
N TYR A 260 -5.91 -19.22 -10.14
CA TYR A 260 -5.89 -19.66 -11.54
C TYR A 260 -5.89 -18.50 -12.55
N VAL A 261 -5.42 -18.80 -13.77
CA VAL A 261 -5.56 -17.98 -14.97
C VAL A 261 -6.11 -18.85 -16.11
N PRO A 262 -7.31 -18.55 -16.68
CA PRO A 262 -7.84 -19.34 -17.77
C PRO A 262 -7.03 -19.17 -19.08
N PRO A 263 -6.91 -20.20 -19.93
CA PRO A 263 -6.16 -20.10 -21.19
C PRO A 263 -6.65 -18.95 -22.10
N ARG A 264 -7.97 -18.78 -22.24
CA ARG A 264 -8.58 -17.72 -23.07
C ARG A 264 -8.24 -16.30 -22.57
N SER A 265 -7.97 -16.17 -21.28
CA SER A 265 -7.61 -14.91 -20.64
C SER A 265 -6.28 -14.37 -21.18
N SER A 266 -5.32 -15.26 -21.41
CA SER A 266 -4.00 -14.92 -21.94
C SER A 266 -4.10 -14.46 -23.40
N THR A 267 -4.99 -15.05 -24.19
CA THR A 267 -5.23 -14.64 -25.60
C THR A 267 -5.83 -13.26 -25.72
N SER A 268 -6.76 -12.87 -24.83
CA SER A 268 -7.31 -11.52 -24.82
C SER A 268 -6.27 -10.46 -24.43
N ALA A 269 -5.36 -10.79 -23.52
CA ALA A 269 -4.29 -9.86 -23.12
C ALA A 269 -3.28 -9.59 -24.23
N VAL A 270 -3.14 -10.50 -25.22
CA VAL A 270 -2.30 -10.26 -26.40
C VAL A 270 -2.75 -9.02 -27.17
N SER A 271 -4.05 -8.68 -27.18
CA SER A 271 -4.52 -7.51 -27.93
C SER A 271 -3.98 -6.18 -27.41
N LEU A 272 -3.40 -6.12 -26.20
CA LEU A 272 -2.78 -4.91 -25.64
C LEU A 272 -1.50 -4.47 -26.37
N PHE A 273 -0.90 -5.34 -27.18
CA PHE A 273 0.40 -5.16 -27.82
C PHE A 273 0.30 -5.22 -29.35
#